data_AF-A0A7V6EBU6-F1
#
_entry.id   AF-A0A7V6EBU6-F1
#
_cell.length_a   1.000
_cell.length_b   1.000
_cell.length_c   1.000
_cell.angle_alpha   90.00
_cell.angle_beta   90.00
_cell.angle_gamma   90.00
#
_symmetry.space_group_name_H-M   'P 1'
#
loop_
_entity.id
_entity.type
_entity.pdbx_description
1 polymer ?
#
loop_
_entity_poly.entity_id
_entity_poly.type
_entity_poly.pdbx_seq_one_letter_code
_entity_poly.pdbx_strand_id
1 'polypeptide(L)'
;MNKGKIVQVIGPVVDVEFPVELPAIYNALVVEYTVRDQPVKLTLEVQQHLGDRWVRTVAMSSTEGLKRGMEVIDTGNPITVPVGEEVMGRVLNVIGEPVDERGPINAKKRYPIHRPAPELTEQTVSPQILTTGIKVIDLICPFLKGGKVGAFGGAGVGKTVVIMELINNIAKQHGGYSVFAGVGERTREGNDLYREMAEAGVINLQDLSKSKVALVYGQMNEPPGARLRVALSGLAIAEYFRDEKNQDVLLFIDNIFRFSQAGSEVSALLGRIPSAVGYQPTLAAEMGELQERITSTNKGSITSFQAVYVPADDLTDPAPATTFAHLDATIVLERSIAEQGIYPAVDPLASSSRALTPEIVGKEHYEVARGVQRVLQRYKDLQDIIA
;
A
#
# COMPACT_ATOMS: atom_id res chain seq x y z
N MET A 1 -19.12 6.64 26.99
CA MET A 1 -19.12 6.55 25.53
C MET A 1 -19.69 7.84 24.99
N ASN A 2 -18.90 8.57 24.21
CA ASN A 2 -19.33 9.82 23.59
C ASN A 2 -20.23 9.47 22.40
N LYS A 3 -21.45 10.03 22.38
CA LYS A 3 -22.49 9.68 21.41
C LYS A 3 -22.88 10.92 20.61
N GLY A 4 -22.94 10.77 19.30
CA GLY A 4 -23.36 11.80 18.36
C GLY A 4 -24.59 11.39 17.56
N LYS A 5 -25.07 12.29 16.71
CA LYS A 5 -26.18 12.04 15.79
C LYS A 5 -25.82 12.47 14.37
N ILE A 6 -26.22 11.67 13.38
CA ILE A 6 -26.03 12.04 11.97
C ILE A 6 -26.88 13.27 11.64
N VAL A 7 -26.26 14.31 11.12
CA VAL A 7 -26.96 15.53 10.67
C VAL A 7 -27.09 15.58 9.16
N GLN A 8 -26.06 15.14 8.43
CA GLN A 8 -26.02 15.20 6.98
C GLN A 8 -25.28 14.00 6.39
N VAL A 9 -25.73 13.54 5.22
CA VAL A 9 -25.11 12.47 4.43
C VAL A 9 -25.00 12.95 2.99
N ILE A 10 -23.78 13.00 2.45
CA ILE A 10 -23.46 13.39 1.06
C ILE A 10 -22.54 12.32 0.48
N GLY A 11 -23.12 11.34 -0.23
CA GLY A 11 -22.36 10.19 -0.73
C GLY A 11 -21.66 9.47 0.43
N PRO A 12 -20.32 9.30 0.40
CA PRO A 12 -19.57 8.67 1.49
C PRO A 12 -19.16 9.65 2.60
N VAL A 13 -19.47 10.94 2.49
CA VAL A 13 -19.22 11.94 3.55
C VAL A 13 -20.44 12.04 4.46
N VAL A 14 -20.20 11.93 5.77
CA VAL A 14 -21.24 11.96 6.80
C VAL A 14 -20.86 13.00 7.85
N ASP A 15 -21.71 13.99 8.06
CA ASP A 15 -21.52 14.98 9.13
C ASP A 15 -22.31 14.55 10.37
N VAL A 16 -21.63 14.54 11.51
CA VAL A 16 -22.15 14.05 12.80
C VAL A 16 -22.01 15.15 13.85
N GLU A 17 -23.10 15.41 14.59
CA GLU A 17 -23.12 16.34 15.71
C GLU A 17 -22.83 15.60 17.03
N PHE A 18 -21.89 16.12 17.82
CA PHE A 18 -21.61 15.62 19.16
C PHE A 18 -21.98 16.66 20.22
N PRO A 19 -22.97 16.41 21.08
CA PRO A 19 -23.48 17.44 21.99
C PRO A 19 -22.51 17.76 23.14
N VAL A 20 -21.56 16.89 23.48
CA VAL A 20 -20.69 17.06 24.66
C VAL A 20 -19.26 17.37 24.24
N GLU A 21 -18.57 16.40 23.67
CA GLU A 21 -17.16 16.48 23.31
C GLU A 21 -16.98 16.11 21.85
N LEU A 22 -16.11 16.83 21.13
CA LEU A 22 -15.81 16.50 19.74
C LEU A 22 -14.75 15.40 19.67
N PRO A 23 -15.00 14.30 18.96
CA PRO A 23 -13.98 13.30 18.70
C PRO A 23 -12.76 13.92 17.99
N ALA A 24 -11.57 13.42 18.29
CA ALA A 24 -10.34 13.89 17.64
C ALA A 24 -10.36 13.61 16.13
N ILE A 25 -9.57 14.37 15.37
CA ILE A 25 -9.32 14.05 13.96
C ILE A 25 -8.70 12.64 13.89
N TYR A 26 -9.14 11.85 12.90
CA TYR A 26 -8.83 10.45 12.69
C TYR A 26 -9.46 9.44 13.65
N ASN A 27 -10.25 9.86 14.65
CA ASN A 27 -11.01 8.91 15.45
C ASN A 27 -12.02 8.13 14.59
N ALA A 28 -12.16 6.85 14.88
CA ALA A 28 -13.18 5.99 14.32
C ALA A 28 -14.51 6.19 15.06
N LEU A 29 -15.58 6.38 14.31
CA LEU A 29 -16.95 6.37 14.82
C LEU A 29 -17.68 5.15 14.25
N VAL A 30 -18.57 4.57 15.05
CA VAL A 30 -19.35 3.40 14.67
C VAL A 30 -20.82 3.75 14.60
N VAL A 31 -21.47 3.31 13.53
CA VAL A 31 -22.92 3.39 13.34
C VAL A 31 -23.45 1.96 13.15
N GLU A 32 -24.38 1.56 14.01
CA GLU A 32 -25.06 0.28 13.90
C GLU A 32 -26.51 0.53 13.43
N TYR A 33 -26.88 -0.07 12.31
CA TYR A 33 -28.20 0.13 11.71
C TYR A 33 -28.63 -1.10 10.90
N THR A 34 -29.83 -1.07 10.34
CA THR A 34 -30.38 -2.21 9.59
C THR A 34 -30.66 -1.80 8.15
N VAL A 35 -30.17 -2.60 7.20
CA VAL A 35 -30.44 -2.45 5.76
C VAL A 35 -31.09 -3.74 5.28
N ARG A 36 -32.32 -3.66 4.74
CA ARG A 36 -33.07 -4.83 4.24
C ARG A 36 -33.11 -5.99 5.26
N ASP A 37 -33.44 -5.66 6.51
CA ASP A 37 -33.50 -6.59 7.65
C ASP A 37 -32.18 -7.25 8.06
N GLN A 38 -31.04 -6.80 7.52
CA GLN A 38 -29.70 -7.25 7.93
C GLN A 38 -29.00 -6.20 8.79
N PRO A 39 -28.40 -6.58 9.94
CA PRO A 39 -27.61 -5.67 10.74
C PRO A 39 -26.32 -5.28 10.00
N VAL A 40 -26.07 -3.98 9.92
CA VAL A 40 -24.89 -3.40 9.29
C VAL A 40 -24.17 -2.56 10.33
N LYS A 41 -22.85 -2.78 10.44
CA LYS A 41 -21.94 -1.96 11.23
C LYS A 41 -21.08 -1.16 10.28
N LEU A 42 -21.23 0.17 10.31
CA LEU A 42 -20.45 1.09 9.48
C LEU A 42 -19.44 1.83 10.35
N THR A 43 -18.20 1.87 9.87
CA THR A 43 -17.14 2.69 10.47
C THR A 43 -16.97 3.98 9.67
N LEU A 44 -16.95 5.10 10.36
CA LEU A 44 -16.68 6.44 9.83
C LEU A 44 -15.36 6.94 10.43
N GLU A 45 -14.53 7.62 9.67
CA GLU A 45 -13.31 8.27 10.18
C GLU A 45 -13.47 9.79 10.15
N VAL A 46 -13.23 10.44 11.30
CA VAL A 46 -13.28 11.91 11.41
C VAL A 46 -12.15 12.55 10.58
N GLN A 47 -12.50 13.44 9.66
CA GLN A 47 -11.53 14.16 8.83
C GLN A 47 -11.35 15.61 9.28
N GLN A 48 -12.43 16.29 9.70
CA GLN A 48 -12.41 17.73 9.96
C GLN A 48 -13.45 18.09 11.03
N HIS A 49 -13.19 19.18 11.76
CA HIS A 49 -14.17 19.84 12.63
C HIS A 49 -14.76 21.04 11.88
N LEU A 50 -16.09 21.08 11.72
CA LEU A 50 -16.77 22.12 10.94
C LEU A 50 -17.18 23.36 11.76
N GLY A 51 -17.11 23.27 13.09
CA GLY A 51 -17.79 24.21 13.99
C GLY A 51 -19.15 23.68 14.44
N ASP A 52 -19.84 24.40 15.32
CA ASP A 52 -21.19 24.04 15.84
C ASP A 52 -21.30 22.62 16.39
N ARG A 53 -20.20 22.09 16.93
CA ARG A 53 -20.07 20.71 17.43
C ARG A 53 -20.29 19.63 16.36
N TRP A 54 -20.05 19.97 15.09
CA TRP A 54 -20.11 19.03 13.98
C TRP A 54 -18.71 18.55 13.61
N VAL A 55 -18.63 17.26 13.34
CA VAL A 55 -17.47 16.62 12.72
C VAL A 55 -17.86 16.11 11.35
N ARG A 56 -16.97 16.34 10.38
CA ARG A 56 -17.08 15.76 9.04
C ARG A 56 -16.30 14.46 8.99
N THR A 57 -16.96 13.41 8.54
CA THR A 57 -16.40 12.06 8.51
C THR A 57 -16.48 11.46 7.13
N VAL A 58 -15.63 10.46 6.88
CA VAL A 58 -15.65 9.67 5.65
C VAL A 58 -15.96 8.22 6.01
N ALA A 59 -16.89 7.62 5.28
CA ALA A 59 -17.32 6.25 5.47
C ALA A 59 -16.34 5.23 4.88
N MET A 60 -16.09 4.15 5.63
CA MET A 60 -15.23 3.02 5.21
C MET A 60 -16.01 1.93 4.47
N SER A 61 -17.34 2.02 4.42
CA SER A 61 -18.21 1.13 3.64
C SER A 61 -19.41 1.92 3.10
N SER A 62 -20.34 1.24 2.41
CA SER A 62 -21.51 1.86 1.81
C SER A 62 -22.33 2.65 2.84
N THR A 63 -22.76 3.86 2.47
CA THR A 63 -23.67 4.70 3.25
C THR A 63 -25.15 4.45 2.92
N GLU A 64 -25.45 3.42 2.12
CA GLU A 64 -26.83 3.01 1.82
C GLU A 64 -27.59 2.74 3.12
N GLY A 65 -28.80 3.30 3.23
CA GLY A 65 -29.67 3.11 4.38
C GLY A 65 -29.42 4.04 5.57
N LEU A 66 -28.35 4.85 5.56
CA LEU A 66 -28.13 5.86 6.61
C LEU A 66 -29.23 6.92 6.61
N LYS A 67 -29.67 7.30 7.81
CA LYS A 67 -30.68 8.34 8.03
C LYS A 67 -30.18 9.37 9.03
N ARG A 68 -30.65 10.60 8.85
CA ARG A 68 -30.42 11.67 9.83
C ARG A 68 -31.04 11.29 11.18
N GLY A 69 -30.38 11.67 12.26
CA GLY A 69 -30.78 11.37 13.63
C GLY A 69 -30.34 10.00 14.14
N MET A 70 -29.74 9.14 13.31
CA MET A 70 -29.15 7.88 13.76
C MET A 70 -28.02 8.15 14.76
N GLU A 71 -27.93 7.28 15.78
CA GLU A 71 -26.90 7.34 16.81
C GLU A 71 -25.54 6.92 16.23
N VAL A 72 -24.51 7.67 16.59
CA VAL A 72 -23.11 7.41 16.21
C VAL A 72 -22.28 7.34 17.49
N ILE A 73 -21.47 6.29 17.63
CA ILE A 73 -20.65 6.07 18.83
C ILE A 73 -19.20 6.37 18.50
N ASP A 74 -18.59 7.28 19.25
CA ASP A 74 -17.14 7.51 19.19
C ASP A 74 -16.39 6.39 19.92
N THR A 75 -15.44 5.76 19.23
CA THR A 75 -14.59 4.70 19.78
C THR A 75 -13.44 5.25 20.65
N GLY A 76 -13.20 6.56 20.59
CA GLY A 76 -12.13 7.26 21.31
C GLY A 76 -10.73 7.04 20.74
N ASN A 77 -10.59 6.24 19.67
CA ASN A 77 -9.30 5.93 19.05
C ASN A 77 -9.43 5.95 17.52
N PRO A 78 -8.31 6.05 16.78
CA PRO A 78 -8.32 5.82 15.34
C PRO A 78 -8.77 4.41 14.97
N ILE A 79 -9.02 4.19 13.68
CA ILE A 79 -9.23 2.82 13.15
C ILE A 79 -8.02 1.97 13.56
N THR A 80 -8.28 0.83 14.18
CA THR A 80 -7.25 -0.13 14.59
C THR A 80 -7.40 -1.44 13.85
N VAL A 81 -6.28 -2.07 13.50
CA VAL A 81 -6.22 -3.36 12.78
C VAL A 81 -5.55 -4.42 13.66
N PRO A 82 -5.93 -5.71 13.57
CA PRO A 82 -5.20 -6.77 14.25
C PRO A 82 -3.78 -6.87 13.70
N VAL A 83 -2.81 -7.12 14.59
CA VAL A 83 -1.41 -7.33 14.24
C VAL A 83 -0.88 -8.57 14.97
N GLY A 84 0.21 -9.14 14.46
CA GLY A 84 0.78 -10.38 15.01
C GLY A 84 0.88 -11.50 14.00
N GLU A 85 1.44 -12.62 14.43
CA GLU A 85 1.51 -13.83 13.59
C GLU A 85 0.11 -14.39 13.30
N GLU A 86 -0.88 -14.03 14.11
CA GLU A 86 -2.28 -14.43 13.97
C GLU A 86 -2.95 -13.89 12.69
N VAL A 87 -2.39 -12.85 12.06
CA VAL A 87 -2.89 -12.34 10.76
C VAL A 87 -2.27 -13.01 9.55
N MET A 88 -1.28 -13.89 9.74
CA MET A 88 -0.61 -14.56 8.63
C MET A 88 -1.53 -15.56 7.94
N GLY A 89 -1.52 -15.52 6.60
CA GLY A 89 -2.38 -16.31 5.71
C GLY A 89 -3.85 -15.85 5.71
N ARG A 90 -4.17 -14.73 6.37
CA ARG A 90 -5.53 -14.17 6.44
C ARG A 90 -5.73 -13.07 5.42
N VAL A 91 -6.99 -12.86 5.05
CA VAL A 91 -7.42 -11.73 4.23
C VAL A 91 -8.21 -10.75 5.08
N LEU A 92 -7.76 -9.50 5.16
CA LEU A 92 -8.32 -8.43 5.97
C LEU A 92 -8.90 -7.32 5.08
N ASN A 93 -9.97 -6.66 5.54
CA ASN A 93 -10.42 -5.38 4.98
C ASN A 93 -9.70 -4.18 5.63
N VAL A 94 -10.04 -2.96 5.19
CA VAL A 94 -9.44 -1.71 5.70
C VAL A 94 -9.55 -1.53 7.22
N ILE A 95 -10.63 -1.99 7.86
CA ILE A 95 -10.85 -1.88 9.32
C ILE A 95 -10.30 -3.08 10.11
N GLY A 96 -9.64 -4.02 9.42
CA GLY A 96 -9.00 -5.17 10.05
C GLY A 96 -9.97 -6.30 10.42
N GLU A 97 -11.12 -6.39 9.75
CA GLU A 97 -12.02 -7.55 9.84
C GLU A 97 -11.63 -8.60 8.78
N PRO A 98 -11.67 -9.90 9.12
CA PRO A 98 -11.36 -10.95 8.17
C PRO A 98 -12.48 -11.12 7.14
N VAL A 99 -12.10 -11.22 5.87
CA VAL A 99 -13.01 -11.42 4.72
C VAL A 99 -12.76 -12.74 3.97
N ASP A 100 -12.00 -13.65 4.58
CA ASP A 100 -11.65 -14.96 4.02
C ASP A 100 -12.57 -16.11 4.45
N GLU A 101 -13.61 -15.82 5.22
CA GLU A 101 -14.56 -16.81 5.78
C GLU A 101 -13.91 -17.89 6.67
N ARG A 102 -12.69 -17.65 7.19
CA ARG A 102 -11.95 -18.60 8.05
C ARG A 102 -12.13 -18.35 9.55
N GLY A 103 -13.26 -17.74 9.92
CA GLY A 103 -13.57 -17.37 11.31
C GLY A 103 -12.82 -16.13 11.81
N PRO A 104 -12.97 -15.76 13.09
CA PRO A 104 -12.34 -14.56 13.65
C PRO A 104 -10.82 -14.69 13.76
N ILE A 105 -10.13 -13.55 13.81
CA ILE A 105 -8.69 -13.48 14.11
C ILE A 105 -8.54 -13.19 15.60
N ASN A 106 -7.99 -14.14 16.35
CA ASN A 106 -7.74 -14.01 17.78
C ASN A 106 -6.44 -13.23 18.05
N ALA A 107 -6.36 -11.99 17.55
CA ALA A 107 -5.17 -11.16 17.69
C ALA A 107 -4.98 -10.69 19.14
N LYS A 108 -3.74 -10.79 19.63
CA LYS A 108 -3.36 -10.32 20.97
C LYS A 108 -3.20 -8.81 21.06
N LYS A 109 -2.90 -8.16 19.93
CA LYS A 109 -2.66 -6.73 19.82
C LYS A 109 -3.38 -6.16 18.59
N ARG A 110 -3.70 -4.87 18.67
CA ARG A 110 -4.20 -4.07 17.56
C ARG A 110 -3.41 -2.78 17.47
N TYR A 111 -3.07 -2.36 16.26
CA TYR A 111 -2.38 -1.09 16.02
C TYR A 111 -3.30 -0.08 15.35
N PRO A 112 -3.22 1.21 15.72
CA PRO A 112 -3.88 2.27 14.95
C PRO A 112 -3.23 2.38 13.56
N ILE A 113 -4.03 2.64 12.54
CA ILE A 113 -3.54 2.82 11.18
C ILE A 113 -2.82 4.17 10.98
N HIS A 114 -3.19 5.17 11.79
CA HIS A 114 -2.56 6.49 11.85
C HIS A 114 -1.47 6.50 12.91
N ARG A 115 -0.22 6.61 12.47
CA ARG A 115 0.97 6.63 13.33
C ARG A 115 1.99 7.61 12.74
N PRO A 116 2.80 8.28 13.58
CA PRO A 116 3.89 9.11 13.08
C PRO A 116 4.95 8.25 12.38
N ALA A 117 5.67 8.86 11.45
CA ALA A 117 6.88 8.26 10.88
C ALA A 117 7.98 8.12 11.95
N PRO A 118 8.89 7.14 11.82
CA PRO A 118 10.04 7.00 12.73
C PRO A 118 10.87 8.28 12.79
N GLU A 119 11.36 8.61 13.99
CA GLU A 119 12.21 9.79 14.19
C GLU A 119 13.56 9.62 13.48
N LEU A 120 14.20 10.74 13.13
CA LEU A 120 15.51 10.73 12.45
C LEU A 120 16.58 9.94 13.22
N THR A 121 16.51 9.95 14.55
CA THR A 121 17.44 9.20 15.43
C THR A 121 17.26 7.68 15.37
N GLU A 122 16.10 7.21 14.91
CA GLU A 122 15.79 5.79 14.77
C GLU A 122 16.14 5.25 13.37
N GLN A 123 16.40 6.13 12.41
CA GLN A 123 16.68 5.75 11.02
C GLN A 123 18.10 5.21 10.86
N THR A 124 18.22 4.10 10.13
CA THR A 124 19.52 3.48 9.85
C THR A 124 20.19 4.14 8.64
N VAL A 125 21.44 4.58 8.82
CA VAL A 125 22.22 5.28 7.77
C VAL A 125 23.05 4.36 6.87
N SER A 126 23.14 3.06 7.17
CA SER A 126 23.97 2.13 6.39
C SER A 126 23.15 1.51 5.26
N PRO A 127 23.44 1.84 3.98
CA PRO A 127 22.79 1.17 2.86
C PRO A 127 23.23 -0.29 2.82
N GLN A 128 22.26 -1.21 2.79
CA GLN A 128 22.49 -2.64 2.58
C GLN A 128 21.66 -3.09 1.39
N ILE A 129 22.26 -3.91 0.52
CA ILE A 129 21.55 -4.48 -0.63
C ILE A 129 20.65 -5.61 -0.15
N LEU A 130 19.41 -5.62 -0.65
CA LEU A 130 18.50 -6.75 -0.54
C LEU A 130 18.61 -7.59 -1.81
N THR A 131 19.24 -8.75 -1.72
CA THR A 131 19.35 -9.69 -2.84
C THR A 131 17.99 -10.34 -3.12
N THR A 132 17.51 -10.21 -4.36
CA THR A 132 16.18 -10.69 -4.76
C THR A 132 16.22 -12.07 -5.40
N GLY A 133 17.37 -12.50 -5.90
CA GLY A 133 17.53 -13.71 -6.72
C GLY A 133 17.11 -13.52 -8.18
N ILE A 134 16.61 -12.33 -8.55
CA ILE A 134 16.18 -12.00 -9.91
C ILE A 134 17.32 -11.29 -10.61
N LYS A 135 17.97 -11.98 -11.57
CA LYS A 135 19.20 -11.52 -12.25
C LYS A 135 19.16 -10.06 -12.72
N VAL A 136 18.10 -9.66 -13.43
CA VAL A 136 17.99 -8.30 -13.98
C VAL A 136 17.84 -7.26 -12.87
N ILE A 137 17.11 -7.58 -11.80
CA ILE A 137 16.92 -6.69 -10.65
C ILE A 137 18.23 -6.57 -9.88
N ASP A 138 18.84 -7.70 -9.49
CA ASP A 138 20.07 -7.70 -8.72
C ASP A 138 21.22 -7.03 -9.47
N LEU A 139 21.30 -7.17 -10.80
CA LEU A 139 22.37 -6.54 -11.59
C LEU A 139 22.11 -5.06 -11.87
N ILE A 140 20.93 -4.70 -12.37
CA ILE A 140 20.66 -3.38 -12.95
C ILE A 140 20.00 -2.41 -11.97
N CYS A 141 19.04 -2.88 -11.18
CA CYS A 141 18.28 -2.06 -10.25
C CYS A 141 18.23 -2.70 -8.86
N PRO A 142 19.40 -2.90 -8.20
CA PRO A 142 19.48 -3.58 -6.91
C PRO A 142 18.66 -2.84 -5.85
N PHE A 143 18.01 -3.60 -4.98
CA PHE A 143 17.16 -3.05 -3.92
C PHE A 143 17.98 -2.69 -2.70
N LEU A 144 17.58 -1.61 -2.04
CA LEU A 144 18.04 -1.30 -0.69
C LEU A 144 17.12 -1.95 0.33
N LYS A 145 17.71 -2.50 1.38
CA LYS A 145 16.99 -2.95 2.56
C LYS A 145 16.32 -1.76 3.27
N GLY A 146 15.00 -1.84 3.39
CA GLY A 146 14.15 -0.74 3.84
C GLY A 146 13.90 0.34 2.79
N GLY A 147 14.34 0.10 1.56
CA GLY A 147 14.12 1.01 0.44
C GLY A 147 12.71 0.89 -0.14
N LYS A 148 12.37 1.85 -0.98
CA LYS A 148 11.10 1.92 -1.69
C LYS A 148 11.33 1.67 -3.17
N VAL A 149 10.71 0.62 -3.69
CA VAL A 149 10.81 0.22 -5.10
C VAL A 149 9.51 0.54 -5.80
N GLY A 150 9.57 1.28 -6.90
CA GLY A 150 8.42 1.51 -7.78
C GLY A 150 8.47 0.59 -8.99
N ALA A 151 7.42 -0.18 -9.22
CA ALA A 151 7.24 -1.02 -10.40
C ALA A 151 6.23 -0.39 -11.36
N PHE A 152 6.75 0.04 -12.49
CA PHE A 152 6.01 0.68 -13.57
C PHE A 152 5.71 -0.36 -14.64
N GLY A 153 4.52 -0.30 -15.23
CA GLY A 153 4.20 -1.14 -16.37
C GLY A 153 2.70 -1.28 -16.61
N GLY A 154 2.35 -1.62 -17.85
CA GLY A 154 0.96 -1.83 -18.26
C GLY A 154 0.33 -3.10 -17.67
N ALA A 155 -0.91 -3.39 -18.06
CA ALA A 155 -1.52 -4.69 -17.79
C ALA A 155 -0.82 -5.77 -18.63
N GLY A 156 -0.61 -6.96 -18.04
CA GLY A 156 -0.07 -8.14 -18.73
C GLY A 156 1.45 -8.24 -18.83
N VAL A 157 2.22 -7.28 -18.31
CA VAL A 157 3.70 -7.29 -18.37
C VAL A 157 4.38 -8.14 -17.27
N GLY A 158 3.60 -8.87 -16.47
CA GLY A 158 4.12 -9.78 -15.43
C GLY A 158 4.38 -9.16 -14.05
N LYS A 159 3.80 -8.00 -13.70
CA LYS A 159 3.94 -7.36 -12.36
C LYS A 159 3.67 -8.33 -11.21
N THR A 160 2.52 -8.99 -11.24
CA THR A 160 2.09 -9.94 -10.20
C THR A 160 3.05 -11.13 -10.09
N VAL A 161 3.59 -11.61 -11.21
CA VAL A 161 4.58 -12.71 -11.23
C VAL A 161 5.88 -12.28 -10.55
N VAL A 162 6.36 -11.05 -10.82
CA VAL A 162 7.53 -10.49 -10.12
C VAL A 162 7.26 -10.39 -8.62
N ILE A 163 6.08 -9.91 -8.22
CA ILE A 163 5.69 -9.82 -6.80
C ILE A 163 5.72 -11.20 -6.13
N MET A 164 5.09 -12.20 -6.73
CA MET A 164 5.06 -13.56 -6.18
C MET A 164 6.46 -14.16 -6.06
N GLU A 165 7.31 -13.95 -7.08
CA GLU A 165 8.67 -14.47 -7.07
C GLU A 165 9.55 -13.76 -6.02
N LEU A 166 9.36 -12.46 -5.81
CA LEU A 166 10.01 -11.72 -4.72
C LEU A 166 9.59 -12.26 -3.36
N ILE A 167 8.29 -12.50 -3.14
CA ILE A 167 7.78 -13.10 -1.91
C ILE A 167 8.40 -14.48 -1.69
N ASN A 168 8.41 -15.32 -2.72
CA ASN A 168 8.93 -16.68 -2.68
C ASN A 168 10.44 -16.71 -2.35
N ASN A 169 11.26 -15.92 -3.05
CA ASN A 169 12.71 -15.91 -2.87
C ASN A 169 13.10 -15.34 -1.51
N ILE A 170 12.45 -14.27 -1.07
CA ILE A 170 12.80 -13.63 0.19
C ILE A 170 12.25 -14.41 1.39
N ALA A 171 11.06 -15.03 1.28
CA ALA A 171 10.56 -15.94 2.31
C ALA A 171 11.50 -17.15 2.50
N LYS A 172 12.07 -17.69 1.41
CA LYS A 172 13.02 -18.81 1.46
C LYS A 172 14.40 -18.41 1.98
N GLN A 173 14.94 -17.26 1.58
CA GLN A 173 16.31 -16.86 1.90
C GLN A 173 16.43 -16.10 3.22
N HIS A 174 15.45 -15.26 3.56
CA HIS A 174 15.53 -14.36 4.71
C HIS A 174 14.56 -14.71 5.85
N GLY A 175 13.63 -15.66 5.64
CA GLY A 175 12.64 -16.05 6.65
C GLY A 175 11.69 -14.93 7.09
N GLY A 176 11.67 -13.82 6.35
CA GLY A 176 10.89 -12.62 6.65
C GLY A 176 9.40 -12.77 6.33
N TYR A 177 8.59 -11.94 6.96
CA TYR A 177 7.17 -11.84 6.67
C TYR A 177 6.91 -10.87 5.53
N SER A 178 5.82 -11.10 4.80
CA SER A 178 5.33 -10.21 3.75
C SER A 178 3.94 -9.69 4.09
N VAL A 179 3.64 -8.47 3.70
CA VAL A 179 2.30 -7.89 3.79
C VAL A 179 1.94 -7.37 2.41
N PHE A 180 0.77 -7.75 1.91
CA PHE A 180 0.24 -7.26 0.64
C PHE A 180 -0.94 -6.33 0.91
N ALA A 181 -0.84 -5.08 0.47
CA ALA A 181 -1.89 -4.08 0.51
C ALA A 181 -2.44 -3.87 -0.91
N GLY A 182 -3.61 -4.47 -1.18
CA GLY A 182 -4.33 -4.29 -2.43
C GLY A 182 -5.20 -3.04 -2.39
N VAL A 183 -4.64 -1.92 -2.83
CA VAL A 183 -5.25 -0.59 -2.89
C VAL A 183 -6.00 -0.40 -4.21
N GLY A 184 -7.32 -0.43 -4.16
CA GLY A 184 -8.16 -0.22 -5.33
C GLY A 184 -7.93 -1.26 -6.42
N GLU A 185 -7.67 -2.51 -6.02
CA GLU A 185 -7.46 -3.63 -6.94
C GLU A 185 -8.78 -4.30 -7.36
N ARG A 186 -8.75 -5.00 -8.49
CA ARG A 186 -9.90 -5.79 -8.92
C ARG A 186 -10.07 -7.00 -8.01
N THR A 187 -11.29 -7.26 -7.57
CA THR A 187 -11.64 -8.44 -6.75
C THR A 187 -11.18 -9.75 -7.39
N ARG A 188 -11.26 -9.86 -8.72
CA ARG A 188 -10.76 -11.03 -9.47
C ARG A 188 -9.25 -11.21 -9.28
N GLU A 189 -8.47 -10.14 -9.47
CA GLU A 189 -7.00 -10.17 -9.37
C GLU A 189 -6.56 -10.51 -7.94
N GLY A 190 -7.25 -9.97 -6.92
CA GLY A 190 -6.98 -10.33 -5.52
C GLY A 190 -7.32 -11.79 -5.17
N ASN A 191 -8.41 -12.34 -5.72
CA ASN A 191 -8.74 -13.76 -5.56
C ASN A 191 -7.74 -14.67 -6.28
N ASP A 192 -7.35 -14.32 -7.50
CA ASP A 192 -6.38 -15.09 -8.29
C ASP A 192 -5.03 -15.12 -7.55
N LEU A 193 -4.56 -13.98 -7.06
CA LEU A 193 -3.34 -13.88 -6.25
C LEU A 193 -3.41 -14.72 -4.96
N TYR A 194 -4.55 -14.70 -4.25
CA TYR A 194 -4.73 -15.52 -3.05
C TYR A 194 -4.63 -17.02 -3.35
N ARG A 195 -5.21 -17.47 -4.47
CA ARG A 195 -5.13 -18.87 -4.92
C ARG A 195 -3.73 -19.25 -5.36
N GLU A 196 -3.08 -18.41 -6.17
CA GLU A 196 -1.70 -18.63 -6.62
C GLU A 196 -0.73 -18.72 -5.43
N MET A 197 -0.89 -17.85 -4.42
CA MET A 197 -0.09 -17.91 -3.18
C MET A 197 -0.36 -19.18 -2.36
N ALA A 198 -1.59 -19.68 -2.37
CA ALA A 198 -1.93 -20.94 -1.72
C ALA A 198 -1.33 -22.14 -2.45
N GLU A 199 -1.40 -22.15 -3.78
CA GLU A 199 -0.82 -23.21 -4.63
C GLU A 199 0.72 -23.22 -4.57
N ALA A 200 1.35 -22.05 -4.52
CA ALA A 200 2.79 -21.90 -4.35
C ALA A 200 3.29 -22.24 -2.93
N GLY A 201 2.38 -22.50 -1.98
CA GLY A 201 2.70 -22.83 -0.59
C GLY A 201 3.16 -21.64 0.26
N VAL A 202 2.99 -20.40 -0.22
CA VAL A 202 3.26 -19.17 0.54
C VAL A 202 2.19 -18.97 1.62
N ILE A 203 0.94 -19.26 1.27
CA ILE A 203 -0.19 -19.36 2.20
C ILE A 203 -0.49 -20.84 2.42
N ASN A 204 -0.29 -21.31 3.64
CA ASN A 204 -0.62 -22.69 3.97
C ASN A 204 -2.08 -22.77 4.44
N LEU A 205 -2.94 -23.30 3.57
CA LEU A 205 -4.38 -23.38 3.86
C LEU A 205 -4.72 -24.42 4.94
N GLN A 206 -3.87 -25.43 5.16
CA GLN A 206 -4.09 -26.45 6.19
C GLN A 206 -3.63 -25.96 7.58
N ASP A 207 -2.56 -25.18 7.61
CA ASP A 207 -1.92 -24.68 8.82
C ASP A 207 -1.50 -23.22 8.63
N LEU A 208 -2.43 -22.31 8.94
CA LEU A 208 -2.24 -20.87 8.78
C LEU A 208 -1.00 -20.33 9.50
N SER A 209 -0.57 -20.97 10.59
CA SER A 209 0.61 -20.55 11.37
C SER A 209 1.92 -20.63 10.57
N LYS A 210 1.94 -21.42 9.50
CA LYS A 210 3.10 -21.55 8.59
C LYS A 210 3.08 -20.56 7.43
N SER A 211 1.98 -19.81 7.27
CA SER A 211 1.89 -18.79 6.24
C SER A 211 2.85 -17.64 6.53
N LYS A 212 3.40 -17.07 5.47
CA LYS A 212 4.38 -15.97 5.58
C LYS A 212 3.89 -14.63 5.03
N VAL A 213 2.64 -14.58 4.56
CA VAL A 213 2.04 -13.39 3.98
C VAL A 213 0.72 -13.06 4.64
N ALA A 214 0.48 -11.79 4.95
CA ALA A 214 -0.83 -11.26 5.32
C ALA A 214 -1.37 -10.42 4.16
N LEU A 215 -2.67 -10.54 3.85
CA LEU A 215 -3.32 -9.82 2.76
C LEU A 215 -4.30 -8.80 3.33
N VAL A 216 -4.21 -7.55 2.89
CA VAL A 216 -5.16 -6.48 3.22
C VAL A 216 -5.71 -5.91 1.92
N TYR A 217 -7.01 -6.04 1.70
CA TYR A 217 -7.66 -5.56 0.48
C TYR A 217 -8.61 -4.39 0.77
N GLY A 218 -8.58 -3.43 -0.13
CA GLY A 218 -9.52 -2.32 -0.24
C GLY A 218 -9.88 -2.21 -1.72
N GLN A 219 -10.88 -2.95 -2.15
CA GLN A 219 -11.13 -3.24 -3.56
C GLN A 219 -11.74 -2.04 -4.33
N MET A 220 -11.75 -2.10 -5.66
CA MET A 220 -12.35 -1.03 -6.50
C MET A 220 -13.83 -0.75 -6.23
N ASN A 221 -14.59 -1.75 -5.76
CA ASN A 221 -16.00 -1.61 -5.39
C ASN A 221 -16.20 -0.97 -4.01
N GLU A 222 -15.15 -0.78 -3.23
CA GLU A 222 -15.21 -0.11 -1.93
C GLU A 222 -15.19 1.42 -2.09
N PRO A 223 -15.79 2.17 -1.15
CA PRO A 223 -15.81 3.62 -1.21
C PRO A 223 -14.38 4.20 -1.16
N PRO A 224 -14.17 5.44 -1.64
CA PRO A 224 -12.85 6.05 -1.66
C PRO A 224 -12.22 6.18 -0.26
N GLY A 225 -13.02 6.27 0.81
CA GLY A 225 -12.51 6.22 2.19
C GLY A 225 -11.72 4.96 2.52
N ALA A 226 -12.23 3.80 2.12
CA ALA A 226 -11.56 2.52 2.33
C ALA A 226 -10.28 2.41 1.51
N ARG A 227 -10.34 2.76 0.22
CA ARG A 227 -9.18 2.76 -0.69
C ARG A 227 -8.08 3.69 -0.21
N LEU A 228 -8.43 4.85 0.34
CA LEU A 228 -7.45 5.81 0.88
C LEU A 228 -6.76 5.31 2.16
N ARG A 229 -7.38 4.40 2.93
CA ARG A 229 -6.84 3.96 4.23
C ARG A 229 -6.23 2.56 4.21
N VAL A 230 -6.57 1.72 3.23
CA VAL A 230 -6.10 0.32 3.21
C VAL A 230 -4.57 0.18 3.16
N ALA A 231 -3.86 1.09 2.49
CA ALA A 231 -2.40 1.11 2.49
C ALA A 231 -1.82 1.29 3.91
N LEU A 232 -2.45 2.15 4.73
CA LEU A 232 -2.06 2.39 6.12
C LEU A 232 -2.36 1.17 7.01
N SER A 233 -3.43 0.44 6.72
CA SER A 233 -3.76 -0.83 7.40
C SER A 233 -2.71 -1.91 7.14
N GLY A 234 -2.29 -2.08 5.88
CA GLY A 234 -1.18 -2.98 5.53
C GLY A 234 0.14 -2.54 6.18
N LEU A 235 0.42 -1.25 6.17
CA LEU A 235 1.61 -0.69 6.79
C LEU A 235 1.64 -0.89 8.31
N ALA A 236 0.51 -0.71 9.01
CA ALA A 236 0.44 -0.96 10.46
C ALA A 236 0.77 -2.42 10.83
N ILE A 237 0.38 -3.38 9.98
CA ILE A 237 0.77 -4.79 10.14
C ILE A 237 2.26 -4.95 9.92
N ALA A 238 2.83 -4.35 8.87
CA ALA A 238 4.26 -4.42 8.59
C ALA A 238 5.11 -3.79 9.70
N GLU A 239 4.67 -2.64 10.25
CA GLU A 239 5.31 -1.94 11.36
C GLU A 239 5.35 -2.80 12.63
N TYR A 240 4.35 -3.64 12.90
CA TYR A 240 4.42 -4.57 14.02
C TYR A 240 5.62 -5.53 13.92
N PHE A 241 5.86 -6.10 12.74
CA PHE A 241 6.97 -7.01 12.52
C PHE A 241 8.33 -6.29 12.52
N ARG A 242 8.37 -5.04 12.03
CA ARG A 242 9.55 -4.18 12.15
C ARG A 242 9.88 -3.83 13.61
N ASP A 243 8.90 -3.33 14.35
CA ASP A 243 9.11 -2.65 15.63
C ASP A 243 9.09 -3.58 16.84
N GLU A 244 8.29 -4.67 16.81
CA GLU A 244 8.20 -5.62 17.93
C GLU A 244 8.98 -6.91 17.67
N LYS A 245 8.98 -7.40 16.43
CA LYS A 245 9.67 -8.64 16.07
C LYS A 245 11.10 -8.39 15.58
N ASN A 246 11.50 -7.14 15.35
CA ASN A 246 12.84 -6.76 14.87
C ASN A 246 13.23 -7.51 13.59
N GLN A 247 12.28 -7.61 12.65
CA GLN A 247 12.44 -8.37 11.42
C GLN A 247 12.43 -7.48 10.19
N ASP A 248 12.98 -8.04 9.11
CA ASP A 248 12.88 -7.47 7.79
C ASP A 248 11.58 -7.93 7.14
N VAL A 249 10.79 -6.96 6.70
CA VAL A 249 9.44 -7.15 6.21
C VAL A 249 9.37 -6.63 4.78
N LEU A 250 8.66 -7.38 3.92
CA LEU A 250 8.28 -6.87 2.62
C LEU A 250 6.87 -6.32 2.64
N LEU A 251 6.70 -5.10 2.13
CA LEU A 251 5.40 -4.49 1.94
C LEU A 251 5.11 -4.34 0.46
N PHE A 252 4.08 -5.00 -0.04
CA PHE A 252 3.62 -4.85 -1.41
C PHE A 252 2.43 -3.90 -1.42
N ILE A 253 2.49 -2.85 -2.25
CA ILE A 253 1.37 -1.92 -2.45
C ILE A 253 0.98 -1.96 -3.91
N ASP A 254 -0.15 -2.61 -4.22
CA ASP A 254 -0.73 -2.62 -5.56
C ASP A 254 -2.12 -2.01 -5.45
N ASN A 255 -2.40 -0.78 -5.87
CA ASN A 255 -1.53 0.16 -6.56
C ASN A 255 -1.44 1.51 -5.83
N ILE A 256 -0.24 2.08 -5.70
CA ILE A 256 -0.04 3.36 -5.00
C ILE A 256 -0.75 4.54 -5.69
N PHE A 257 -0.94 4.47 -7.02
CA PHE A 257 -1.72 5.49 -7.73
C PHE A 257 -3.19 5.52 -7.28
N ARG A 258 -3.76 4.35 -6.93
CA ARG A 258 -5.15 4.26 -6.47
C ARG A 258 -5.35 4.88 -5.09
N PHE A 259 -4.30 4.95 -4.27
CA PHE A 259 -4.28 5.74 -3.04
C PHE A 259 -4.45 7.24 -3.36
N SER A 260 -3.65 7.77 -4.29
CA SER A 260 -3.75 9.17 -4.72
C SER A 260 -5.10 9.49 -5.35
N GLN A 261 -5.64 8.58 -6.17
CA GLN A 261 -6.97 8.71 -6.77
C GLN A 261 -8.09 8.73 -5.71
N ALA A 262 -8.02 7.83 -4.73
CA ALA A 262 -8.97 7.83 -3.63
C ALA A 262 -8.88 9.13 -2.80
N GLY A 263 -7.67 9.68 -2.63
CA GLY A 263 -7.44 10.96 -1.97
C GLY A 263 -8.06 12.14 -2.71
N SER A 264 -7.96 12.19 -4.05
CA SER A 264 -8.60 13.24 -4.84
C SER A 264 -10.14 13.16 -4.77
N GLU A 265 -10.71 11.96 -4.82
CA GLU A 265 -12.15 11.74 -4.63
C GLU A 265 -12.62 12.19 -3.24
N VAL A 266 -11.94 11.77 -2.17
CA VAL A 266 -12.26 12.19 -0.80
C VAL A 266 -12.13 13.71 -0.65
N SER A 267 -11.05 14.31 -1.16
CA SER A 267 -10.82 15.75 -1.07
C SER A 267 -11.92 16.57 -1.74
N ALA A 268 -12.37 16.16 -2.92
CA ALA A 268 -13.48 16.80 -3.63
C ALA A 268 -14.78 16.75 -2.80
N LEU A 269 -15.07 15.59 -2.20
CA LEU A 269 -16.26 15.40 -1.37
C LEU A 269 -16.20 16.16 -0.04
N LEU A 270 -15.01 16.40 0.50
CA LEU A 270 -14.79 17.25 1.67
C LEU A 270 -14.96 18.75 1.35
N GLY A 271 -15.08 19.12 0.08
CA GLY A 271 -15.23 20.51 -0.38
C GLY A 271 -13.91 21.28 -0.44
N ARG A 272 -12.77 20.60 -0.52
CA ARG A 272 -11.46 21.24 -0.70
C ARG A 272 -11.32 21.71 -2.15
N ILE A 273 -10.68 22.87 -2.35
CA ILE A 273 -10.35 23.36 -3.69
C ILE A 273 -9.31 22.40 -4.32
N PRO A 274 -9.55 21.88 -5.54
CA PRO A 274 -8.60 20.99 -6.21
C PRO A 274 -7.33 21.74 -6.62
N SER A 275 -6.22 21.01 -6.65
CA SER A 275 -4.92 21.47 -7.13
C SER A 275 -4.74 21.13 -8.63
N ALA A 276 -3.50 21.15 -9.10
CA ALA A 276 -3.12 20.78 -10.47
C ALA A 276 -3.74 19.43 -10.88
N VAL A 277 -4.26 19.38 -12.11
CA VAL A 277 -4.87 18.18 -12.72
C VAL A 277 -6.06 17.59 -11.92
N GLY A 278 -6.58 18.32 -10.92
CA GLY A 278 -7.73 17.88 -10.13
C GLY A 278 -7.38 17.06 -8.87
N TYR A 279 -6.09 16.92 -8.53
CA TYR A 279 -5.66 16.24 -7.31
C TYR A 279 -5.97 17.05 -6.05
N GLN A 280 -5.94 16.38 -4.90
CA GLN A 280 -6.09 17.02 -3.61
C GLN A 280 -4.92 17.98 -3.32
N PRO A 281 -5.15 19.12 -2.65
CA PRO A 281 -4.08 20.04 -2.26
C PRO A 281 -3.12 19.42 -1.22
N THR A 282 -3.55 18.34 -0.56
CA THR A 282 -2.80 17.59 0.45
C THR A 282 -2.01 16.41 -0.11
N LEU A 283 -1.89 16.26 -1.44
CA LEU A 283 -1.33 15.07 -2.08
C LEU A 283 0.07 14.74 -1.59
N ALA A 284 0.96 15.74 -1.52
CA ALA A 284 2.33 15.56 -1.05
C ALA A 284 2.41 15.18 0.42
N ALA A 285 1.56 15.77 1.27
CA ALA A 285 1.54 15.47 2.69
C ALA A 285 1.01 14.05 2.96
N GLU A 286 -0.11 13.66 2.35
CA GLU A 286 -0.71 12.32 2.49
C GLU A 286 0.22 11.23 1.93
N MET A 287 0.90 11.50 0.81
CA MET A 287 1.92 10.59 0.27
C MET A 287 3.11 10.50 1.23
N GLY A 288 3.60 11.62 1.76
CA GLY A 288 4.70 11.65 2.73
C GLY A 288 4.38 10.88 4.02
N GLU A 289 3.18 11.05 4.58
CA GLU A 289 2.73 10.33 5.78
C GLU A 289 2.77 8.80 5.58
N LEU A 290 2.43 8.31 4.39
CA LEU A 290 2.52 6.89 4.04
C LEU A 290 3.97 6.46 3.78
N GLN A 291 4.69 7.19 2.94
CA GLN A 291 6.00 6.80 2.44
C GLN A 291 7.08 6.89 3.53
N GLU A 292 7.08 7.92 4.39
CA GLU A 292 8.14 8.11 5.38
C GLU A 292 8.09 7.10 6.52
N ARG A 293 6.95 6.44 6.72
CA ARG A 293 6.82 5.30 7.64
C ARG A 293 7.44 4.02 7.07
N ILE A 294 7.56 3.90 5.75
CA ILE A 294 8.23 2.79 5.07
C ILE A 294 9.73 3.10 5.07
N THR A 295 10.46 2.61 6.07
CA THR A 295 11.89 2.85 6.19
C THR A 295 12.58 1.77 7.03
N SER A 296 13.91 1.78 6.97
CA SER A 296 14.79 1.02 7.87
C SER A 296 14.98 1.77 9.19
N THR A 297 14.72 1.06 10.29
CA THR A 297 14.99 1.53 11.65
C THR A 297 16.17 0.76 12.25
N ASN A 298 16.58 1.12 13.45
CA ASN A 298 17.55 0.36 14.26
C ASN A 298 17.04 -1.04 14.69
N LYS A 299 15.72 -1.29 14.63
CA LYS A 299 15.08 -2.55 15.04
C LYS A 299 14.89 -3.53 13.89
N GLY A 300 14.51 -3.02 12.73
CA GLY A 300 14.20 -3.83 11.55
C GLY A 300 13.95 -2.93 10.35
N SER A 301 13.56 -3.54 9.22
CA SER A 301 13.35 -2.82 7.97
C SER A 301 12.03 -3.17 7.31
N ILE A 302 11.41 -2.20 6.63
CA ILE A 302 10.28 -2.44 5.73
C ILE A 302 10.75 -2.08 4.32
N THR A 303 11.02 -3.08 3.50
CA THR A 303 11.31 -2.86 2.09
C THR A 303 10.00 -2.92 1.32
N SER A 304 9.66 -1.87 0.58
CA SER A 304 8.40 -1.84 -0.15
C SER A 304 8.57 -2.04 -1.65
N PHE A 305 7.64 -2.78 -2.24
CA PHE A 305 7.46 -2.91 -3.68
C PHE A 305 6.09 -2.37 -4.05
N GLN A 306 6.07 -1.26 -4.78
CA GLN A 306 4.89 -0.48 -5.04
C GLN A 306 4.61 -0.49 -6.53
N ALA A 307 3.47 -1.04 -6.95
CA ALA A 307 3.04 -0.89 -8.33
C ALA A 307 2.58 0.55 -8.53
N VAL A 308 3.11 1.20 -9.58
CA VAL A 308 2.78 2.57 -9.93
C VAL A 308 2.14 2.58 -11.31
N TYR A 309 0.87 2.99 -11.34
CA TYR A 309 0.18 3.27 -12.61
C TYR A 309 0.48 4.71 -13.04
N VAL A 310 0.95 4.87 -14.28
CA VAL A 310 1.18 6.19 -14.89
C VAL A 310 -0.03 6.50 -15.78
N PRO A 311 -0.85 7.50 -15.44
CA PRO A 311 -2.01 7.86 -16.24
C PRO A 311 -1.55 8.42 -17.59
N ALA A 312 -2.14 7.91 -18.68
CA ALA A 312 -1.84 8.35 -20.05
C ALA A 312 -0.35 8.35 -20.43
N ASP A 313 0.46 7.51 -19.77
CA ASP A 313 1.93 7.45 -19.92
C ASP A 313 2.63 8.81 -19.65
N ASP A 314 1.99 9.70 -18.89
CA ASP A 314 2.52 11.02 -18.50
C ASP A 314 3.22 10.96 -17.13
N LEU A 315 4.56 10.95 -17.16
CA LEU A 315 5.39 10.99 -15.94
C LEU A 315 5.36 12.35 -15.23
N THR A 316 4.83 13.40 -15.86
CA THR A 316 4.70 14.74 -15.29
C THR A 316 3.43 14.93 -14.48
N ASP A 317 2.53 13.94 -14.50
CA ASP A 317 1.36 13.92 -13.64
C ASP A 317 1.77 14.04 -12.16
N PRO A 318 1.09 14.87 -11.34
CA PRO A 318 1.46 15.10 -9.95
C PRO A 318 1.55 13.83 -9.08
N ALA A 319 0.73 12.80 -9.34
CA ALA A 319 0.71 11.60 -8.51
C ALA A 319 1.97 10.73 -8.71
N PRO A 320 2.35 10.32 -9.94
CA PRO A 320 3.66 9.72 -10.20
C PRO A 320 4.81 10.61 -9.76
N ALA A 321 4.80 11.91 -10.12
CA ALA A 321 5.90 12.83 -9.80
C ALA A 321 6.18 12.91 -8.29
N THR A 322 5.13 13.00 -7.47
CA THR A 322 5.26 12.98 -6.00
C THR A 322 5.76 11.63 -5.50
N THR A 323 5.27 10.53 -6.07
CA THR A 323 5.71 9.18 -5.69
C THR A 323 7.19 8.98 -5.98
N PHE A 324 7.68 9.43 -7.15
CA PHE A 324 9.07 9.30 -7.58
C PHE A 324 10.05 9.92 -6.60
N ALA A 325 9.69 11.03 -5.95
CA ALA A 325 10.56 11.68 -4.96
C ALA A 325 10.94 10.76 -3.80
N HIS A 326 10.07 9.79 -3.46
CA HIS A 326 10.27 8.85 -2.37
C HIS A 326 10.91 7.53 -2.81
N LEU A 327 11.00 7.21 -4.09
CA LEU A 327 11.51 5.91 -4.56
C LEU A 327 13.04 5.86 -4.56
N ASP A 328 13.59 4.73 -4.10
CA ASP A 328 15.02 4.42 -4.15
C ASP A 328 15.42 3.64 -5.39
N ALA A 329 14.49 2.84 -5.92
CA ALA A 329 14.66 2.11 -7.17
C ALA A 329 13.38 2.15 -8.00
N THR A 330 13.55 2.18 -9.32
CA THR A 330 12.48 2.15 -10.31
C THR A 330 12.69 0.95 -11.23
N ILE A 331 11.67 0.11 -11.35
CA ILE A 331 11.61 -1.01 -12.29
C ILE A 331 10.58 -0.64 -13.35
N VAL A 332 11.00 -0.57 -14.60
CA VAL A 332 10.09 -0.35 -15.73
C VAL A 332 9.87 -1.68 -16.44
N LEU A 333 8.62 -2.13 -16.49
CA LEU A 333 8.19 -3.34 -17.18
C LEU A 333 7.53 -2.96 -18.51
N GLU A 334 8.18 -3.32 -19.61
CA GLU A 334 7.71 -2.97 -20.95
C GLU A 334 6.98 -4.11 -21.65
N ARG A 335 5.93 -3.76 -22.39
CA ARG A 335 5.18 -4.73 -23.21
C ARG A 335 6.02 -5.24 -24.39
N SER A 336 6.82 -4.37 -25.01
CA SER A 336 7.74 -4.70 -26.11
C SER A 336 8.67 -5.89 -25.77
N ILE A 337 9.18 -5.91 -24.53
CA ILE A 337 10.04 -6.98 -24.00
C ILE A 337 9.24 -8.25 -23.73
N ALA A 338 8.03 -8.12 -23.18
CA ALA A 338 7.15 -9.26 -22.93
C ALA A 338 6.70 -9.96 -24.24
N GLU A 339 6.45 -9.19 -25.31
CA GLU A 339 6.10 -9.68 -26.64
C GLU A 339 7.23 -10.49 -27.31
N GLN A 340 8.48 -10.25 -26.91
CA GLN A 340 9.64 -11.06 -27.31
C GLN A 340 9.76 -12.38 -26.53
N GLY A 341 8.88 -12.61 -25.53
CA GLY A 341 8.91 -13.79 -24.67
C GLY A 341 9.91 -13.70 -23.51
N ILE A 342 10.43 -12.52 -23.20
CA ILE A 342 11.40 -12.31 -22.11
C ILE A 342 10.65 -11.99 -20.81
N TYR A 343 10.81 -12.84 -19.80
CA TYR A 343 10.21 -12.65 -18.47
C TYR A 343 11.26 -12.79 -17.35
N PRO A 344 11.28 -11.90 -16.34
CA PRO A 344 10.41 -10.72 -16.20
C PRO A 344 10.74 -9.64 -17.23
N ALA A 345 9.71 -8.92 -17.69
CA ALA A 345 9.80 -7.97 -18.81
C ALA A 345 10.41 -6.61 -18.43
N VAL A 346 11.50 -6.63 -17.65
CA VAL A 346 12.17 -5.44 -17.12
C VAL A 346 13.02 -4.79 -18.21
N ASP A 347 12.82 -3.50 -18.46
CA ASP A 347 13.72 -2.70 -19.30
C ASP A 347 14.94 -2.26 -18.49
N PRO A 348 16.15 -2.78 -18.80
CA PRO A 348 17.37 -2.45 -18.08
C PRO A 348 17.94 -1.04 -18.39
N LEU A 349 17.42 -0.34 -19.39
CA LEU A 349 17.80 1.03 -19.73
C LEU A 349 16.90 2.05 -19.02
N ALA A 350 15.60 1.77 -18.93
CA ALA A 350 14.64 2.64 -18.25
C ALA A 350 14.57 2.41 -16.72
N SER A 351 14.96 1.23 -16.24
CA SER A 351 15.03 0.93 -14.80
C SER A 351 16.28 1.54 -14.16
N SER A 352 16.16 2.01 -12.91
CA SER A 352 17.24 2.67 -12.18
C SER A 352 17.22 2.33 -10.69
N SER A 353 18.36 2.52 -10.01
CA SER A 353 18.45 2.41 -8.55
C SER A 353 19.50 3.35 -8.02
N ARG A 354 19.21 4.00 -6.88
CA ARG A 354 20.18 4.78 -6.11
C ARG A 354 21.32 3.92 -5.55
N ALA A 355 21.09 2.61 -5.40
CA ALA A 355 22.09 1.66 -4.94
C ALA A 355 23.14 1.32 -6.00
N LEU A 356 22.90 1.62 -7.29
CA LEU A 356 23.85 1.29 -8.37
C LEU A 356 25.00 2.31 -8.41
N THR A 357 25.82 2.31 -7.36
CA THR A 357 27.04 3.10 -7.24
C THR A 357 28.21 2.20 -6.80
N PRO A 358 29.46 2.50 -7.19
CA PRO A 358 30.62 1.68 -6.81
C PRO A 358 30.80 1.52 -5.30
N GLU A 359 30.31 2.48 -4.52
CA GLU A 359 30.39 2.52 -3.06
C GLU A 359 29.44 1.51 -2.39
N ILE A 360 28.29 1.24 -2.99
CA ILE A 360 27.25 0.36 -2.42
C ILE A 360 27.35 -1.05 -3.00
N VAL A 361 27.36 -1.20 -4.34
CA VAL A 361 27.41 -2.50 -5.01
C VAL A 361 28.82 -3.03 -5.23
N GLY A 362 29.84 -2.20 -5.01
CA GLY A 362 31.22 -2.52 -5.35
C GLY A 362 31.57 -2.20 -6.80
N LYS A 363 32.87 -2.04 -7.06
CA LYS A 363 33.38 -1.60 -8.36
C LYS A 363 33.09 -2.60 -9.49
N GLU A 364 33.28 -3.89 -9.24
CA GLU A 364 33.07 -4.94 -10.23
C GLU A 364 31.61 -4.99 -10.70
N HIS A 365 30.65 -5.08 -9.77
CA HIS A 365 29.23 -5.08 -10.08
C HIS A 365 28.85 -3.83 -10.89
N TYR A 366 29.28 -2.65 -10.44
CA TYR A 366 29.00 -1.40 -11.12
C TYR A 366 29.53 -1.39 -12.57
N GLU A 367 30.79 -1.80 -12.78
CA GLU A 367 31.40 -1.82 -14.11
C GLU A 367 30.70 -2.82 -15.05
N VAL A 368 30.33 -4.00 -14.54
CA VAL A 368 29.58 -5.00 -15.29
C VAL A 368 28.20 -4.47 -15.67
N ALA A 369 27.44 -3.92 -14.72
CA ALA A 369 26.11 -3.37 -14.98
C ALA A 369 26.15 -2.24 -16.02
N ARG A 370 27.12 -1.31 -15.90
CA ARG A 370 27.31 -0.21 -16.87
C ARG A 370 27.81 -0.70 -18.23
N GLY A 371 28.55 -1.82 -18.27
CA GLY A 371 28.94 -2.49 -19.50
C GLY A 371 27.73 -3.06 -20.24
N VAL A 372 26.87 -3.78 -19.52
CA VAL A 372 25.61 -4.34 -20.06
C VAL A 372 24.71 -3.22 -20.60
N GLN A 373 24.49 -2.14 -19.83
CA GLN A 373 23.69 -1.00 -20.29
C GLN A 373 24.27 -0.35 -21.56
N ARG A 374 25.59 -0.21 -21.67
CA ARG A 374 26.23 0.33 -22.89
C ARG A 374 25.98 -0.53 -24.11
N VAL A 375 26.10 -1.85 -23.98
CA VAL A 375 25.84 -2.79 -25.08
C VAL A 375 24.37 -2.73 -25.50
N LEU A 376 23.45 -2.73 -24.55
CA LEU A 376 22.01 -2.68 -24.83
C LEU A 376 21.57 -1.34 -25.42
N GLN A 377 22.13 -0.23 -24.96
CA GLN A 377 21.88 1.08 -25.56
C GLN A 377 22.35 1.09 -27.02
N ARG A 378 23.57 0.60 -27.29
CA ARG A 378 24.09 0.53 -28.65
C ARG A 378 23.25 -0.38 -29.54
N TYR A 379 22.74 -1.48 -29.01
CA TYR A 379 21.82 -2.36 -29.73
C TYR A 379 20.52 -1.64 -30.08
N LYS A 380 19.92 -0.89 -29.14
CA LYS A 380 18.71 -0.09 -29.37
C LYS A 380 18.93 0.95 -30.47
N ASP A 381 20.05 1.68 -30.43
CA ASP A 381 20.40 2.67 -31.47
C ASP A 381 20.56 2.03 -32.86
N LEU A 382 20.98 0.76 -32.94
CA LEU A 382 21.16 0.03 -34.20
C LEU A 382 19.85 -0.57 -34.72
N GLN A 383 18.85 -0.81 -33.86
CA GLN A 383 17.56 -1.36 -34.30
C GLN A 383 16.85 -0.44 -35.29
N ASP A 384 16.95 0.88 -35.10
CA ASP A 384 16.38 1.89 -36.01
C ASP A 384 17.03 1.89 -37.40
N ILE A 385 18.24 1.32 -37.53
CA ILE A 385 18.96 1.18 -38.81
C ILE A 385 18.66 -0.18 -39.47
N ILE A 386 18.35 -1.19 -38.67
CA ILE A 386 18.09 -2.57 -39.14
C ILE A 386 16.64 -2.73 -39.59
N ALA A 387 15.70 -2.02 -38.95
CA ALA A 387 14.29 -1.95 -39.34
C ALA A 387 14.10 -1.11 -40.61
#